data_AF-A0A518H597-F1
#
_entry.id   AF-A0A518H597-F1
#
_cell.length_a   1.000
_cell.length_b   1.000
_cell.length_c   1.000
_cell.angle_alpha   90.00
_cell.angle_beta   90.00
_cell.angle_gamma   90.00
#
_symmetry.space_group_name_H-M   'P 1'
#
loop_
_entity.id
_entity.type
_entity.pdbx_description
1 polymer ?
#
loop_
_entity_poly.entity_id
_entity_poly.type
_entity_poly.pdbx_seq_one_letter_code
_entity_poly.pdbx_strand_id
1 'polypeptide(L)'
;MAPCSAPSVDMQHAPTPLSLLAEGEEEARRYKWIMSEKAGRDLGDWAIRCWVREHWNGFLRERWLEHLQGRAFWIELDREDYGLLHRAFRNSSPLFDEIFRRIKRGDENLEILNWAIEGEISTDAVIDILEAIDINSRRIECQFALKLSQAS
;
A
#
# COMPACT_ATOMS: atom_id res chain seq x y z
N MET A 1 20.87 -23.24 -42.36
CA MET A 1 19.75 -22.45 -41.80
C MET A 1 19.39 -23.03 -40.45
N ALA A 2 19.81 -22.39 -39.36
CA ALA A 2 19.37 -22.75 -38.01
C ALA A 2 18.17 -21.87 -37.63
N PRO A 3 17.12 -22.41 -36.98
CA PRO A 3 16.03 -21.58 -36.51
C PRO A 3 16.48 -20.80 -35.27
N CYS A 4 16.25 -19.49 -35.28
CA CYS A 4 16.40 -18.62 -34.11
C CYS A 4 15.42 -19.07 -33.02
N SER A 5 15.94 -19.68 -31.95
CA SER A 5 15.20 -19.81 -30.70
C SER A 5 15.21 -18.44 -30.01
N ALA A 6 14.04 -17.81 -29.93
CA ALA A 6 13.83 -16.65 -29.07
C ALA A 6 14.06 -17.06 -27.60
N PRO A 7 14.64 -16.19 -26.76
CA PRO A 7 14.77 -16.48 -25.34
C PRO A 7 13.38 -16.58 -24.71
N SER A 8 13.06 -17.78 -24.22
CA SER A 8 11.91 -18.04 -23.36
C SER A 8 12.06 -17.18 -22.11
N VAL A 9 11.18 -16.20 -21.95
CA VAL A 9 11.11 -15.39 -20.72
C VAL A 9 10.75 -16.34 -19.58
N ASP A 10 11.64 -16.45 -18.61
CA ASP A 10 11.46 -17.27 -17.41
C ASP A 10 10.19 -16.84 -16.67
N MET A 11 9.18 -17.70 -16.71
CA MET A 11 7.84 -17.49 -16.14
C MET A 11 7.70 -18.21 -14.78
N GLN A 12 8.79 -18.32 -14.00
CA GLN A 12 8.90 -19.42 -13.03
C GLN A 12 8.32 -19.20 -11.63
N HIS A 13 7.88 -18.02 -11.19
CA HIS A 13 7.08 -17.94 -9.95
C HIS A 13 6.07 -16.81 -10.04
N ALA A 14 4.80 -17.14 -10.34
CA ALA A 14 3.71 -16.22 -10.06
C ALA A 14 3.71 -15.93 -8.55
N PRO A 15 3.65 -14.66 -8.13
CA PRO A 15 3.66 -14.33 -6.70
C PRO A 15 2.46 -14.98 -6.02
N THR A 16 2.67 -15.57 -4.85
CA THR A 16 1.57 -16.13 -4.05
C THR A 16 0.59 -15.00 -3.69
N PRO A 17 -0.69 -15.11 -4.08
CA PRO A 17 -1.66 -14.08 -3.77
C PRO A 17 -1.93 -14.00 -2.26
N LEU A 18 -1.91 -12.78 -1.72
CA LEU A 18 -2.24 -12.47 -0.33
C LEU A 18 -3.56 -11.68 -0.27
N SER A 19 -4.30 -11.85 0.82
CA SER A 19 -5.53 -11.08 1.06
C SER A 19 -5.26 -9.93 2.04
N LEU A 20 -5.41 -8.71 1.53
CA LEU A 20 -5.27 -7.47 2.29
C LEU A 20 -6.32 -7.38 3.39
N LEU A 21 -7.54 -7.83 3.10
CA LEU A 21 -8.62 -7.84 4.09
C LEU A 21 -8.40 -8.87 5.18
N ALA A 22 -7.92 -10.07 4.84
CA ALA A 22 -7.64 -11.11 5.83
C ALA A 22 -6.47 -10.71 6.76
N GLU A 23 -5.38 -10.19 6.19
CA GLU A 23 -4.24 -9.68 6.97
C GLU A 23 -4.63 -8.50 7.86
N GLY A 24 -5.43 -7.56 7.32
CA GLY A 24 -5.92 -6.42 8.10
C GLY A 24 -6.84 -6.86 9.25
N GLU A 25 -7.69 -7.85 9.03
CA GLU A 25 -8.57 -8.38 10.08
C GLU A 25 -7.76 -9.08 11.19
N GLU A 26 -6.75 -9.85 10.83
CA GLU A 26 -5.85 -10.50 11.77
C GLU A 26 -5.05 -9.48 12.60
N GLU A 27 -4.54 -8.42 11.98
CA GLU A 27 -3.85 -7.34 12.69
C GLU A 27 -4.78 -6.59 13.65
N ALA A 28 -6.02 -6.32 13.22
CA ALA A 28 -7.03 -5.74 14.10
C ALA A 28 -7.37 -6.64 15.29
N ARG A 29 -7.47 -7.96 15.10
CA ARG A 29 -7.68 -8.93 16.20
C ARG A 29 -6.52 -8.92 17.19
N ARG A 30 -5.28 -8.89 16.70
CA ARG A 30 -4.08 -8.76 17.56
C ARG A 30 -4.11 -7.47 18.36
N TYR A 31 -4.46 -6.35 17.72
CA TYR A 31 -4.63 -5.08 18.40
C TYR A 31 -5.70 -5.17 19.51
N LYS A 32 -6.87 -5.75 19.21
CA LYS A 32 -7.93 -5.98 20.21
C LYS A 32 -7.40 -6.77 21.41
N TRP A 33 -6.67 -7.86 21.15
CA TRP A 33 -6.11 -8.69 22.22
C TRP A 33 -5.16 -7.87 23.10
N ILE A 34 -4.18 -7.18 22.50
CA ILE A 34 -3.21 -6.34 23.22
C ILE A 34 -3.91 -5.26 24.06
N MET A 35 -4.93 -4.59 23.50
CA MET A 35 -5.64 -3.53 24.19
C MET A 35 -6.55 -4.06 25.31
N SER A 36 -7.14 -5.23 25.14
CA SER A 36 -7.96 -5.88 26.17
C SER A 36 -7.11 -6.34 27.35
N GLU A 37 -5.93 -6.90 27.09
CA GLU A 37 -4.94 -7.24 28.13
C GLU A 37 -4.53 -6.00 28.93
N LYS A 38 -4.21 -4.89 28.24
CA LYS A 38 -3.86 -3.62 28.89
C LYS A 38 -5.00 -3.04 29.72
N ALA A 39 -6.24 -3.23 29.29
CA ALA A 39 -7.42 -2.72 29.99
C ALA A 39 -7.89 -3.63 31.14
N GLY A 40 -7.35 -4.85 31.26
CA GLY A 40 -7.78 -5.87 32.22
C GLY A 40 -9.22 -6.35 31.99
N ARG A 41 -9.79 -6.12 30.79
CA ARG A 41 -11.13 -6.55 30.40
C ARG A 41 -11.24 -6.63 28.87
N ASP A 42 -12.16 -7.45 28.36
CA ASP A 42 -12.46 -7.48 26.92
C ASP A 42 -13.05 -6.13 26.48
N LEU A 43 -12.41 -5.51 25.50
CA LEU A 43 -12.88 -4.27 24.88
C LEU A 43 -13.86 -4.52 23.73
N GLY A 44 -14.07 -5.77 23.34
CA GLY A 44 -15.01 -6.15 22.30
C GLY A 44 -14.72 -5.44 20.97
N ASP A 45 -15.78 -5.08 20.27
CA ASP A 45 -15.70 -4.45 18.95
C ASP A 45 -15.21 -3.00 18.99
N TRP A 46 -15.20 -2.37 20.18
CA TRP A 46 -14.69 -1.01 20.33
C TRP A 46 -13.20 -0.95 19.94
N ALA A 47 -12.40 -1.93 20.35
CA ALA A 47 -10.98 -1.96 20.02
C ALA A 47 -10.74 -2.14 18.51
N ILE A 48 -11.58 -2.93 17.83
CA ILE A 48 -11.49 -3.07 16.37
C ILE A 48 -11.86 -1.76 15.68
N ARG A 49 -12.92 -1.08 16.12
CA ARG A 49 -13.30 0.24 15.58
C ARG A 49 -12.20 1.29 15.78
N CYS A 50 -11.53 1.30 16.93
CA CYS A 50 -10.36 2.13 17.17
C CYS A 50 -9.23 1.83 16.19
N TRP A 51 -8.90 0.55 16.00
CA TRP A 51 -7.86 0.16 15.04
C TRP A 51 -8.19 0.60 13.62
N VAL A 52 -9.42 0.41 13.17
CA VAL A 52 -9.83 0.82 11.81
C VAL A 52 -9.70 2.33 11.64
N ARG A 53 -10.11 3.11 12.64
CA ARG A 53 -10.01 4.56 12.59
C ARG A 53 -8.57 5.07 12.60
N GLU A 54 -7.70 4.43 13.39
CA GLU A 54 -6.36 4.95 13.70
C GLU A 54 -5.25 4.33 12.85
N HIS A 55 -5.45 3.11 12.33
CA HIS A 55 -4.38 2.32 11.71
C HIS A 55 -4.70 1.83 10.29
N TRP A 56 -5.97 1.72 9.88
CA TRP A 56 -6.34 1.15 8.58
C TRP A 56 -5.66 1.84 7.39
N ASN A 57 -5.67 3.17 7.35
CA ASN A 57 -5.10 3.92 6.23
C ASN A 57 -3.58 3.72 6.13
N GLY A 58 -2.88 3.65 7.28
CA GLY A 58 -1.44 3.38 7.32
C GLY A 58 -1.14 1.96 6.84
N PHE A 59 -1.89 0.98 7.34
CA PHE A 59 -1.79 -0.42 6.92
C PHE A 59 -2.01 -0.57 5.41
N LEU A 60 -3.11 -0.03 4.89
CA LEU A 60 -3.46 -0.07 3.47
C LEU A 60 -2.38 0.58 2.60
N ARG A 61 -1.86 1.73 3.04
CA ARG A 61 -0.77 2.45 2.35
C ARG A 61 0.50 1.59 2.27
N GLU A 62 0.89 0.91 3.34
CA GLU A 62 2.07 0.04 3.31
C GLU A 62 1.89 -1.12 2.32
N ARG A 63 0.73 -1.79 2.35
CA ARG A 63 0.42 -2.91 1.44
C ARG A 63 0.32 -2.45 -0.01
N TRP A 64 -0.21 -1.25 -0.24
CA TRP A 64 -0.22 -0.61 -1.54
C TRP A 64 1.19 -0.42 -2.11
N LEU A 65 2.11 0.11 -1.30
CA LEU A 65 3.51 0.27 -1.72
C LEU A 65 4.20 -1.08 -1.99
N GLU A 66 3.88 -2.12 -1.22
CA GLU A 66 4.35 -3.48 -1.51
C GLU A 66 3.88 -4.00 -2.87
N HIS A 67 2.63 -3.73 -3.20
CA HIS A 67 2.03 -4.10 -4.48
C HIS A 67 2.69 -3.40 -5.66
N LEU A 68 2.80 -2.07 -5.56
CA LEU A 68 3.39 -1.20 -6.56
C LEU A 68 4.85 -1.56 -6.84
N GLN A 69 5.59 -1.97 -5.80
CA GLN A 69 6.97 -2.44 -5.93
C GLN A 69 7.09 -3.86 -6.50
N GLY A 70 5.98 -4.61 -6.58
CA GLY A 70 6.00 -6.02 -6.97
C GLY A 70 6.57 -6.93 -5.88
N ARG A 71 6.59 -6.50 -4.61
CA ARG A 71 7.06 -7.32 -3.47
C ARG A 71 6.01 -8.32 -3.01
N ALA A 72 4.74 -7.93 -3.03
CA ALA A 72 3.63 -8.77 -2.61
C ALA A 72 2.42 -8.52 -3.52
N PHE A 73 1.77 -9.61 -3.96
CA PHE A 73 0.56 -9.52 -4.76
C PHE A 73 -0.67 -9.57 -3.83
N TRP A 74 -1.39 -8.46 -3.74
CA TRP A 74 -2.56 -8.30 -2.88
C TRP A 74 -3.81 -8.36 -3.75
N ILE A 75 -4.70 -9.31 -3.50
CA ILE A 75 -5.81 -9.62 -4.41
C ILE A 75 -6.88 -8.53 -4.49
N GLU A 76 -7.02 -7.71 -3.44
CA GLU A 76 -7.96 -6.60 -3.37
C GLU A 76 -7.42 -5.34 -4.05
N LEU A 77 -6.14 -5.34 -4.43
CA LEU A 77 -5.52 -4.28 -5.20
C LEU A 77 -5.57 -4.65 -6.69
N ASP A 78 -5.71 -3.64 -7.54
CA ASP A 78 -5.75 -3.83 -8.99
C ASP A 78 -4.48 -4.55 -9.48
N ARG A 79 -4.70 -5.68 -10.16
CA ARG A 79 -3.65 -6.49 -10.77
C ARG A 79 -2.79 -5.68 -11.74
N GLU A 80 -3.38 -4.71 -12.43
CA GLU A 80 -2.63 -3.89 -13.36
C GLU A 80 -1.55 -3.12 -12.63
N ASP A 81 -1.72 -2.73 -11.37
CA ASP A 81 -0.72 -1.94 -10.66
C ASP A 81 0.37 -2.75 -9.98
N TYR A 82 0.28 -4.07 -10.02
CA TYR A 82 1.33 -4.93 -9.52
C TYR A 82 2.65 -4.68 -10.25
N GLY A 83 3.67 -4.30 -9.50
CA GLY A 83 4.97 -3.96 -10.06
C GLY A 83 4.95 -2.72 -10.96
N LEU A 84 3.95 -1.83 -10.82
CA LEU A 84 3.84 -0.58 -11.59
C LEU A 84 5.14 0.23 -11.54
N LEU A 85 5.78 0.29 -10.37
CA LEU A 85 7.02 1.05 -10.22
C LEU A 85 8.16 0.47 -11.04
N HIS A 86 8.24 -0.86 -11.11
CA HIS A 86 9.27 -1.53 -11.88
C HIS A 86 9.07 -1.35 -13.39
N ARG A 87 7.82 -1.28 -13.87
CA ARG A 87 7.51 -1.06 -15.30
C ARG A 87 7.59 0.41 -15.73
N ALA A 88 7.06 1.33 -14.93
CA ALA A 88 6.96 2.75 -15.28
C ALA A 88 8.32 3.46 -15.13
N PHE A 89 9.13 3.02 -14.17
CA PHE A 89 10.40 3.67 -13.84
C PHE A 89 11.58 2.71 -13.97
N ARG A 90 11.62 1.88 -15.03
CA ARG A 90 12.73 0.92 -15.32
C ARG A 90 14.13 1.52 -15.19
N ASN A 91 14.25 2.83 -15.40
CA ASN A 91 15.42 3.63 -15.04
C ASN A 91 15.02 4.49 -13.84
N SER A 92 15.18 3.99 -12.61
CA SER A 92 14.78 4.68 -11.39
C SER A 92 15.35 6.09 -11.39
N SER A 93 14.49 7.10 -11.56
CA SER A 93 14.91 8.49 -11.42
C SER A 93 15.23 8.72 -9.94
N PRO A 94 16.36 9.38 -9.59
CA PRO A 94 16.65 9.76 -8.22
C PRO A 94 15.49 10.52 -7.54
N LEU A 95 14.70 11.25 -8.34
CA LEU A 95 13.49 11.93 -7.88
C LEU A 95 12.39 10.96 -7.42
N PHE A 96 12.18 9.88 -8.17
CA PHE A 96 11.21 8.85 -7.80
C PHE A 96 11.62 8.18 -6.48
N ASP A 97 12.88 7.78 -6.35
CA ASP A 97 13.38 7.11 -5.13
C ASP A 97 13.24 8.02 -3.90
N GLU A 98 13.44 9.33 -4.07
CA GLU A 98 13.24 10.33 -3.02
C GLU A 98 11.76 10.49 -2.64
N ILE A 99 10.87 10.70 -3.61
CA ILE A 99 9.42 10.80 -3.40
C ILE A 99 8.91 9.53 -2.71
N PHE A 100 9.35 8.37 -3.18
CA PHE A 100 8.96 7.08 -2.63
C PHE A 100 9.44 6.91 -1.18
N ARG A 101 10.66 7.37 -0.85
CA ARG A 101 11.18 7.34 0.54
C ARG A 101 10.37 8.24 1.46
N ARG A 102 9.97 9.43 0.99
CA ARG A 102 9.11 10.36 1.73
C ARG A 102 7.73 9.77 1.98
N ILE A 103 7.14 9.16 0.96
CA ILE A 103 5.88 8.43 1.07
C ILE A 103 5.97 7.33 2.13
N LYS A 104 7.07 6.57 2.16
CA LYS A 104 7.32 5.53 3.17
C LYS A 104 7.48 6.08 4.58
N ARG A 105 8.02 7.29 4.74
CA ARG A 105 8.13 7.97 6.03
C ARG A 105 6.76 8.45 6.54
N GLY A 106 5.77 8.53 5.66
CA GLY A 106 4.43 9.00 5.96
C GLY A 106 4.14 10.41 5.47
N ASP A 107 5.07 11.03 4.72
CA ASP A 107 4.87 12.38 4.20
C ASP A 107 3.60 12.43 3.33
N GLU A 108 2.78 13.47 3.52
CA GLU A 108 1.60 13.70 2.68
C GLU A 108 2.00 14.30 1.33
N ASN A 109 1.13 14.16 0.31
CA ASN A 109 1.39 14.72 -1.02
C ASN A 109 1.72 16.22 -0.96
N LEU A 110 1.05 16.98 -0.07
CA LEU A 110 1.31 18.40 0.12
C LEU A 110 2.71 18.68 0.67
N GLU A 111 3.18 17.87 1.62
CA GLU A 111 4.53 17.99 2.18
C GLU A 111 5.60 17.67 1.14
N ILE A 112 5.35 16.69 0.28
CA ILE A 112 6.23 16.31 -0.83
C ILE A 112 6.28 17.43 -1.87
N LEU A 113 5.14 18.05 -2.21
CA LEU A 113 5.09 19.18 -3.14
C LEU A 113 5.82 20.41 -2.58
N ASN A 114 5.62 20.73 -1.30
CA ASN A 114 6.32 21.83 -0.65
C ASN A 114 7.84 21.61 -0.66
N TRP A 115 8.29 20.39 -0.36
CA TRP A 115 9.71 20.04 -0.47
C TRP A 115 10.26 20.23 -1.88
N ALA A 116 9.51 19.85 -2.91
CA ALA A 116 9.93 20.03 -4.30
C ALA A 116 10.10 21.51 -4.66
N ILE A 117 9.17 22.36 -4.21
CA ILE A 117 9.23 23.81 -4.38
C ILE A 117 10.49 24.40 -3.70
N GLU A 118 10.74 24.02 -2.45
CA GLU A 118 11.92 24.47 -1.69
C GLU A 118 13.24 24.01 -2.32
N GLY A 119 13.25 22.85 -2.96
CA GLY A 119 14.42 22.28 -3.63
C GLY A 119 14.60 22.70 -5.09
N GLU A 120 13.77 23.61 -5.61
CA GLU A 120 13.72 23.98 -7.04
C GLU A 120 13.58 22.77 -7.99
N ILE A 121 12.91 21.72 -7.52
CA ILE A 121 12.61 20.51 -8.28
C ILE A 121 11.36 20.78 -9.11
N SER A 122 11.32 20.27 -10.35
CA SER A 122 10.13 20.36 -11.21
C SER A 122 8.92 19.75 -10.51
N THR A 123 7.95 20.60 -10.16
CA THR A 123 6.68 20.19 -9.54
C THR A 123 5.87 19.31 -10.49
N ASP A 124 5.94 19.55 -11.80
CA ASP A 124 5.22 18.77 -12.80
C ASP A 124 5.67 17.29 -12.76
N ALA A 125 6.98 17.05 -12.72
CA ALA A 125 7.52 15.69 -12.59
C ALA A 125 7.13 15.02 -11.25
N VAL A 126 7.01 15.81 -10.17
CA VAL A 126 6.56 15.31 -8.87
C VAL A 126 5.07 14.96 -8.90
N ILE A 127 4.25 15.79 -9.53
CA ILE A 127 2.82 15.57 -9.71
C ILE A 127 2.60 14.30 -10.54
N ASP A 128 3.27 14.15 -11.68
CA ASP A 128 3.17 12.95 -12.53
C ASP A 128 3.47 11.67 -11.72
N ILE A 129 4.48 11.72 -10.85
CA ILE A 129 4.84 10.59 -9.98
C ILE A 129 3.78 10.37 -8.89
N LEU A 130 3.31 11.42 -8.23
CA LEU A 130 2.29 11.31 -7.19
C LEU A 130 0.93 10.83 -7.75
N GLU A 131 0.58 11.24 -8.96
CA GLU A 131 -0.59 10.75 -9.71
C GLU A 131 -0.40 9.29 -10.13
N ALA A 132 0.80 8.88 -10.54
CA ALA A 132 1.06 7.47 -10.84
C ALA A 132 1.03 6.57 -9.59
N ILE A 133 1.37 7.10 -8.42
CA ILE A 133 1.36 6.35 -7.15
C ILE A 133 -0.04 6.37 -6.50
N ASP A 134 -0.86 7.36 -6.83
CA ASP A 134 -2.22 7.62 -6.34
C ASP A 134 -2.60 6.90 -5.03
N ILE A 135 -1.91 7.29 -3.96
CA ILE A 135 -2.11 6.77 -2.60
C ILE A 135 -3.54 7.06 -2.11
N ASN A 136 -4.17 8.09 -2.66
CA ASN A 136 -5.40 8.68 -2.14
C ASN A 136 -6.68 8.20 -2.86
N SER A 137 -6.61 7.71 -4.10
CA SER A 137 -7.80 7.17 -4.78
C SER A 137 -8.19 5.77 -4.31
N ARG A 138 -7.24 4.98 -3.81
CA ARG A 138 -7.50 3.61 -3.35
C ARG A 138 -7.96 3.59 -1.90
N ARG A 139 -9.08 4.25 -1.62
CA ARG A 139 -9.80 4.09 -0.35
C ARG A 139 -10.54 2.76 -0.36
N ILE A 140 -9.80 1.67 -0.21
CA ILE A 140 -10.43 0.37 0.07
C ILE A 140 -11.07 0.48 1.43
N GLU A 141 -12.40 0.41 1.46
CA GLU A 141 -13.14 0.41 2.71
C GLU A 141 -12.79 -0.85 3.52
N CYS A 142 -12.63 -0.65 4.83
CA CYS A 142 -12.39 -1.74 5.75
C CYS A 142 -13.66 -2.58 5.90
N GLN A 143 -13.83 -3.61 5.07
CA GLN A 143 -15.07 -4.37 4.99
C GLN A 143 -15.43 -5.10 6.30
N PHE A 144 -14.46 -5.52 7.10
CA PHE A 144 -14.75 -6.15 8.39
C PHE A 144 -15.25 -5.12 9.43
N ALA A 145 -14.90 -3.84 9.29
CA ALA A 145 -15.47 -2.78 10.10
C ALA A 145 -16.97 -2.59 9.83
N LEU A 146 -17.40 -2.75 8.57
CA LEU A 146 -18.80 -2.69 8.16
C LEU A 146 -19.62 -3.86 8.72
N LYS A 147 -19.02 -5.05 8.83
CA LYS A 147 -19.69 -6.20 9.47
C LYS A 147 -19.96 -5.95 10.95
N LEU A 148 -19.11 -5.19 11.62
CA LEU A 148 -19.27 -4.84 13.04
C LEU A 148 -20.32 -3.74 13.28
N SER A 149 -20.64 -2.91 12.28
CA SER A 149 -21.72 -1.92 12.39
C SER A 149 -23.11 -2.49 12.11
N GLN A 150 -23.20 -3.63 11.41
CA GLN A 150 -24.48 -4.31 11.11
C GLN A 150 -24.90 -5.33 12.17
N ALA A 151 -24.03 -5.68 13.11
CA ALA A 151 -24.30 -6.63 14.19
C ALA A 151 -24.87 -5.99 15.47
N SER A 152 -25.38 -4.76 15.39
CA SER A 152 -25.95 -4.00 16.52
C SER A 152 -27.44 -4.23 16.71
#